data_AF-A0A7Z0D5P7-F1
#
_entry.id   AF-A0A7Z0D5P7-F1
#
_cell.length_a   1.000
_cell.length_b   1.000
_cell.length_c   1.000
_cell.angle_alpha   90.00
_cell.angle_beta   90.00
_cell.angle_gamma   90.00
#
_symmetry.space_group_name_H-M   'P 1'
#
loop_
_entity.id
_entity.type
_entity.pdbx_description
1 polymer ?
#
loop_
_entity_poly.entity_id
_entity_poly.type
_entity_poly.pdbx_seq_one_letter_code
_entity_poly.pdbx_strand_id
1 'polypeptide(L)'
;MPNISSPCPPSPNMPHRQGPYAPDGGPSGWGEGIEWPDWRELVAGARVVSIPMPVRFRGITIREALLVRGPAGWGEFAPFNEYGDEESSRWLLSAMEAGWAGWPEPRRDRIAVNATVPAVPASEVASVLARFPGARTAKVKVAEPGQNLREDVARVEAVRELLGDDAQVRIDANAKWSMDDARAGLRALAGVRLEYAEQPVASVPEMAGLRSWLAGEGIDVPIAADESIRKADDPITVARAGAADIVIVKVAPLGGVRAALAVAAECGLPTVVSSALDTSVGIRAGLALAAALPELDHACGLGTIGLFSSDVADPPLLPSGGELRVGNLNVDEERLDALAAPTDRRDWWLDRLRRCYTLLTSRKTRRRV
;
A
#
# COMPACT_ATOMS: atom_id res chain seq x y z
N MET A 1 -14.14 -4.52 -49.14
CA MET A 1 -12.79 -4.47 -48.56
C MET A 1 -12.54 -3.05 -48.06
N PRO A 2 -12.68 -2.77 -46.76
CA PRO A 2 -12.25 -1.51 -46.17
C PRO A 2 -10.80 -1.60 -45.69
N ASN A 3 -10.09 -0.51 -45.88
CA ASN A 3 -8.66 -0.33 -45.73
C ASN A 3 -8.27 -0.26 -44.24
N ILE A 4 -7.37 -1.16 -43.81
CA ILE A 4 -6.86 -1.24 -42.44
C ILE A 4 -5.78 -0.17 -42.29
N SER A 5 -6.05 0.87 -41.50
CA SER A 5 -5.08 1.87 -41.09
C SER A 5 -4.17 1.27 -40.00
N SER A 6 -2.94 0.94 -40.37
CA SER A 6 -1.87 0.50 -39.48
C SER A 6 -1.53 1.56 -38.41
N PRO A 7 -1.26 1.17 -37.15
CA PRO A 7 -0.81 2.10 -36.12
C PRO A 7 0.63 2.55 -36.38
N CYS A 8 0.88 3.84 -36.17
CA CYS A 8 2.18 4.50 -36.30
C CYS A 8 3.20 3.91 -35.30
N PRO A 9 4.46 3.63 -35.70
CA PRO A 9 5.46 3.13 -34.77
C PRO A 9 5.88 4.23 -33.77
N PRO A 10 6.25 3.88 -32.53
CA PRO A 10 6.71 4.85 -31.55
C PRO A 10 8.04 5.48 -31.98
N SER A 11 8.15 6.81 -31.86
CA SER A 11 9.35 7.57 -32.21
C SER A 11 10.59 7.10 -31.42
N PRO A 12 11.70 6.77 -32.09
CA PRO A 12 12.95 6.39 -31.44
C PRO A 12 13.77 7.66 -31.21
N ASN A 13 13.52 8.40 -30.12
CA ASN A 13 14.46 9.32 -29.46
C ASN A 13 13.68 10.29 -28.55
N MET A 14 13.33 9.84 -27.35
CA MET A 14 13.25 10.76 -26.21
C MET A 14 14.54 10.61 -25.40
N PRO A 15 15.28 11.69 -25.10
CA PRO A 15 16.46 11.62 -24.27
C PRO A 15 16.06 11.12 -22.88
N HIS A 16 16.79 10.11 -22.38
CA HIS A 16 16.67 9.59 -21.03
C HIS A 16 16.83 10.72 -20.01
N ARG A 17 15.72 11.27 -19.50
CA ARG A 17 15.74 11.95 -18.22
C ARG A 17 15.92 10.88 -17.16
N GLN A 18 17.07 10.89 -16.47
CA GLN A 18 17.23 10.11 -15.25
C GLN A 18 16.08 10.52 -14.32
N GLY A 19 15.15 9.59 -14.08
CA GLY A 19 14.10 9.77 -13.10
C GLY A 19 14.73 9.93 -11.71
N PRO A 20 14.00 10.48 -10.73
CA PRO A 20 14.48 10.66 -9.38
C PRO A 20 14.77 9.35 -8.63
N TYR A 21 14.74 8.17 -9.24
CA TYR A 21 15.36 6.97 -8.68
C TYR A 21 16.81 6.88 -9.13
N ALA A 22 17.74 7.03 -8.19
CA ALA A 22 19.14 6.78 -8.49
C ALA A 22 19.33 5.30 -8.91
N PRO A 23 20.37 4.95 -9.69
CA PRO A 23 20.62 3.58 -10.15
C PRO A 23 20.76 2.54 -9.05
N ASP A 24 20.82 2.97 -7.77
CA ASP A 24 20.84 2.14 -6.57
C ASP A 24 19.44 1.89 -5.97
N GLY A 25 18.36 2.23 -6.68
CA GLY A 25 16.97 1.96 -6.29
C GLY A 25 16.45 2.78 -5.10
N GLY A 26 17.22 3.79 -4.65
CA GLY A 26 16.80 4.72 -3.61
C GLY A 26 16.29 6.03 -4.21
N PRO A 27 15.21 6.63 -3.66
CA PRO A 27 14.79 7.96 -4.09
C PRO A 27 15.99 8.93 -3.99
N SER A 28 16.30 9.59 -5.09
CA SER A 28 17.02 10.86 -5.12
C SER A 28 16.14 11.90 -4.42
N GLY A 29 16.76 12.82 -3.68
CA GLY A 29 16.01 13.74 -2.84
C GLY A 29 15.63 13.13 -1.48
N TRP A 30 16.62 13.01 -0.62
CA TRP A 30 16.47 12.96 0.85
C TRP A 30 15.85 14.27 1.39
N GLY A 31 14.95 14.92 0.65
CA GLY A 31 14.59 16.34 0.72
C GLY A 31 15.80 17.24 0.96
N GLU A 32 16.30 17.87 -0.10
CA GLU A 32 17.30 18.91 0.07
C GLU A 32 16.78 19.97 1.08
N GLY A 33 17.60 20.27 2.10
CA GLY A 33 17.23 21.19 3.17
C GLY A 33 16.49 20.56 4.37
N ILE A 34 16.22 19.24 4.37
CA ILE A 34 15.66 18.56 5.55
C ILE A 34 16.78 18.20 6.54
N GLU A 35 16.63 18.66 7.78
CA GLU A 35 17.45 18.22 8.91
C GLU A 35 16.91 16.88 9.43
N TRP A 36 17.65 15.81 9.15
CA TRP A 36 17.32 14.45 9.56
C TRP A 36 17.88 14.14 10.95
N PRO A 37 17.17 13.34 11.77
CA PRO A 37 17.62 13.02 13.12
C PRO A 37 18.95 12.29 13.10
N ASP A 38 19.77 12.55 14.12
CA ASP A 38 20.85 11.65 14.47
C ASP A 38 20.34 10.37 15.15
N TRP A 39 21.25 9.41 15.40
CA TRP A 39 20.88 8.14 16.03
C TRP A 39 20.29 8.31 17.44
N ARG A 40 20.80 9.27 18.22
CA ARG A 40 20.36 9.50 19.60
C ARG A 40 18.96 10.09 19.61
N GLU A 41 18.69 11.06 18.74
CA GLU A 41 17.36 11.66 18.56
C GLU A 41 16.34 10.63 18.12
N LEU A 42 16.70 9.81 17.12
CA LEU A 42 15.80 8.78 16.58
C LEU A 42 15.40 7.74 17.64
N VAL A 43 16.34 7.31 18.48
CA VAL A 43 16.09 6.26 19.48
C VAL A 43 15.48 6.80 20.78
N ALA A 44 15.71 8.07 21.13
CA ALA A 44 15.26 8.64 22.40
C ALA A 44 13.74 8.56 22.60
N GLY A 45 12.97 8.70 21.50
CA GLY A 45 11.51 8.60 21.50
C GLY A 45 10.96 7.31 20.90
N ALA A 46 11.79 6.28 20.68
CA ALA A 46 11.36 5.06 20.02
C ALA A 46 10.48 4.20 20.94
N ARG A 47 9.26 3.90 20.49
CA ARG A 47 8.29 3.06 21.21
C ARG A 47 7.91 1.86 20.34
N VAL A 48 8.08 0.65 20.85
CA VAL A 48 7.68 -0.57 20.12
C VAL A 48 6.37 -1.05 20.71
N VAL A 49 5.35 -1.22 19.85
CA VAL A 49 4.02 -1.67 20.24
C VAL A 49 3.66 -3.00 19.59
N SER A 50 2.82 -3.79 20.25
CA SER A 50 2.27 -5.06 19.77
C SER A 50 0.74 -5.00 19.83
N ILE A 51 0.10 -4.97 18.68
CA ILE A 51 -1.34 -4.69 18.54
C ILE A 51 -2.07 -5.96 18.12
N PRO A 52 -2.98 -6.51 18.96
CA PRO A 52 -3.73 -7.73 18.64
C PRO A 52 -4.75 -7.52 17.52
N MET A 53 -4.93 -8.55 16.70
CA MET A 53 -5.91 -8.62 15.62
C MET A 53 -6.90 -9.77 15.92
N PRO A 54 -8.22 -9.54 15.78
CA PRO A 54 -9.22 -10.57 16.06
C PRO A 54 -9.28 -11.66 14.99
N VAL A 55 -8.74 -11.39 13.79
CA VAL A 55 -8.73 -12.31 12.64
C VAL A 55 -7.34 -12.31 12.03
N ARG A 56 -6.89 -13.48 11.55
CA ARG A 56 -5.63 -13.59 10.82
C ARG A 56 -5.71 -12.82 9.50
N PHE A 57 -4.72 -11.97 9.24
CA PHE A 57 -4.60 -11.25 7.98
C PHE A 57 -3.12 -11.15 7.60
N ARG A 58 -2.79 -11.46 6.34
CA ARG A 58 -1.39 -11.60 5.87
C ARG A 58 -0.53 -12.50 6.78
N GLY A 59 -1.11 -13.61 7.25
CA GLY A 59 -0.40 -14.59 8.07
C GLY A 59 -0.20 -14.22 9.55
N ILE A 60 -0.56 -13.01 9.99
CA ILE A 60 -0.34 -12.54 11.37
C ILE A 60 -1.65 -12.32 12.14
N THR A 61 -1.57 -12.40 13.46
CA THR A 61 -2.64 -12.05 14.42
C THR A 61 -2.21 -10.98 15.43
N ILE A 62 -0.95 -10.56 15.37
CA ILE A 62 -0.39 -9.45 16.15
C ILE A 62 0.42 -8.61 15.16
N ARG A 63 0.13 -7.31 15.14
CA ARG A 63 0.89 -6.34 14.37
C ARG A 63 1.85 -5.59 15.29
N GLU A 64 3.14 -5.73 15.03
CA GLU A 64 4.16 -4.93 15.70
C GLU A 64 4.54 -3.71 14.85
N ALA A 65 4.82 -2.60 15.53
CA ALA A 65 5.29 -1.35 14.94
C ALA A 65 6.27 -0.65 15.90
N LEU A 66 7.31 -0.03 15.35
CA LEU A 66 8.16 0.91 16.07
C LEU A 66 7.75 2.34 15.69
N LEU A 67 7.35 3.12 16.67
CA LEU A 67 6.95 4.52 16.52
C LEU A 67 8.10 5.43 16.96
N VAL A 68 8.35 6.48 16.18
CA VAL A 68 9.34 7.52 16.48
C VAL A 68 8.66 8.88 16.53
N ARG A 69 9.17 9.78 17.35
CA ARG A 69 8.62 11.13 17.52
C ARG A 69 9.70 12.16 17.22
N GLY A 70 9.40 13.04 16.26
CA GLY A 70 10.21 14.21 15.95
C GLY A 70 9.39 15.50 16.03
N PRO A 71 9.97 16.65 15.62
CA PRO A 71 9.33 17.95 15.72
C PRO A 71 8.08 18.11 14.84
N ALA A 72 7.96 17.36 13.74
CA ALA A 72 6.79 17.37 12.86
C ALA A 72 5.68 16.40 13.32
N GLY A 73 5.98 15.52 14.28
CA GLY A 73 5.01 14.59 14.88
C GLY A 73 5.53 13.16 14.99
N TRP A 74 4.60 12.21 14.91
CA TRP A 74 4.89 10.77 14.98
C TRP A 74 5.08 10.16 13.60
N GLY A 75 6.04 9.24 13.51
CA GLY A 75 6.29 8.38 12.35
C GLY A 75 6.28 6.91 12.74
N GLU A 76 5.95 6.04 11.77
CA GLU A 76 5.82 4.60 11.97
C GLU A 76 6.82 3.83 11.11
N PHE A 77 7.64 3.01 11.77
CA PHE A 77 8.54 2.02 11.19
C PHE A 77 8.00 0.62 11.48
N ALA A 78 7.27 0.05 10.53
CA ALA A 78 6.62 -1.24 10.70
C ALA A 78 6.78 -2.22 9.50
N PRO A 79 7.97 -2.42 8.90
CA PRO A 79 8.13 -3.46 7.88
C PRO A 79 7.77 -4.85 8.45
N PHE A 80 7.07 -5.68 7.66
CA PHE A 80 6.81 -7.06 8.07
C PHE A 80 8.11 -7.87 8.23
N ASN A 81 8.04 -9.01 8.90
CA ASN A 81 9.22 -9.79 9.29
C ASN A 81 9.97 -10.37 8.09
N GLU A 82 9.29 -10.60 6.97
CA GLU A 82 9.91 -11.15 5.75
C GLU A 82 10.77 -10.14 4.97
N TYR A 83 10.67 -8.84 5.24
CA TYR A 83 11.46 -7.83 4.53
C TYR A 83 12.90 -7.76 5.05
N GLY A 84 13.87 -7.81 4.15
CA GLY A 84 15.28 -7.57 4.47
C GLY A 84 15.55 -6.15 4.96
N ASP A 85 16.74 -5.91 5.51
CA ASP A 85 17.09 -4.59 6.07
C ASP A 85 17.15 -3.50 4.97
N GLU A 86 17.56 -3.83 3.75
CA GLU A 86 17.58 -2.91 2.61
C GLU A 86 16.17 -2.42 2.25
N GLU A 87 15.20 -3.33 2.14
CA GLU A 87 13.80 -2.95 1.87
C GLU A 87 13.20 -2.20 3.06
N SER A 88 13.48 -2.68 4.27
CA SER A 88 13.05 -2.06 5.53
C SER A 88 13.60 -0.64 5.70
N SER A 89 14.78 -0.34 5.15
CA SER A 89 15.35 1.01 5.20
C SER A 89 14.44 2.07 4.58
N ARG A 90 13.64 1.73 3.55
CA ARG A 90 12.63 2.65 2.99
C ARG A 90 11.50 2.94 3.99
N TRP A 91 11.05 1.94 4.74
CA TRP A 91 10.06 2.14 5.79
C TRP A 91 10.58 3.08 6.88
N LEU A 92 11.87 2.98 7.23
CA LEU A 92 12.48 3.90 8.19
C LEU A 92 12.55 5.33 7.63
N LEU A 93 12.90 5.49 6.35
CA LEU A 93 12.87 6.80 5.69
C LEU A 93 11.49 7.44 5.75
N SER A 94 10.43 6.66 5.51
CA SER A 94 9.05 7.11 5.66
C SER A 94 8.72 7.56 7.09
N ALA A 95 9.17 6.80 8.11
CA ALA A 95 8.97 7.15 9.50
C ALA A 95 9.69 8.47 9.87
N MET A 96 10.92 8.64 9.39
CA MET A 96 11.68 9.87 9.58
C MET A 96 11.03 11.06 8.88
N GLU A 97 10.50 10.89 7.65
CA GLU A 97 9.80 11.97 6.95
C GLU A 97 8.58 12.45 7.75
N ALA A 98 7.78 11.51 8.26
CA ALA A 98 6.63 11.82 9.10
C ALA A 98 7.02 12.54 10.40
N GLY A 99 8.13 12.14 11.03
CA GLY A 99 8.58 12.70 12.31
C GLY A 99 9.32 14.04 12.21
N TRP A 100 10.09 14.29 11.15
CA TRP A 100 11.01 15.45 11.07
C TRP A 100 10.75 16.41 9.92
N ALA A 101 10.19 15.93 8.81
CA ALA A 101 10.00 16.77 7.62
C ALA A 101 8.56 17.26 7.45
N GLY A 102 7.59 16.49 7.93
CA GLY A 102 6.19 16.66 7.54
C GLY A 102 5.96 16.35 6.06
N TRP A 103 4.76 16.63 5.59
CA TRP A 103 4.31 16.24 4.25
C TRP A 103 3.92 17.44 3.39
N PRO A 104 3.83 17.27 2.06
CA PRO A 104 3.26 18.28 1.17
C PRO A 104 1.84 18.68 1.57
N GLU A 105 1.45 19.91 1.21
CA GLU A 105 0.13 20.46 1.53
C GLU A 105 -1.01 19.62 0.90
N PRO A 106 -2.07 19.29 1.66
CA PRO A 106 -3.21 18.56 1.14
C PRO A 106 -4.00 19.39 0.11
N ARG A 107 -4.52 18.71 -0.92
CA ARG A 107 -5.47 19.27 -1.91
C ARG A 107 -6.93 18.99 -1.58
N ARG A 108 -7.16 18.13 -0.58
CA ARG A 108 -8.48 17.68 -0.13
C ARG A 108 -8.40 17.25 1.33
N ASP A 109 -9.52 17.35 2.04
CA ASP A 109 -9.63 17.10 3.47
C ASP A 109 -10.38 15.80 3.80
N ARG A 110 -11.03 15.18 2.82
CA ARG A 110 -11.77 13.92 2.95
C ARG A 110 -11.29 12.91 1.93
N ILE A 111 -11.04 11.69 2.38
CA ILE A 111 -10.51 10.59 1.57
C ILE A 111 -11.48 9.42 1.66
N ALA A 112 -12.12 9.07 0.54
CA ALA A 112 -12.92 7.85 0.44
C ALA A 112 -12.05 6.62 0.68
N VAL A 113 -12.58 5.63 1.40
CA VAL A 113 -11.88 4.38 1.71
C VAL A 113 -12.69 3.16 1.30
N ASN A 114 -11.99 2.10 0.92
CA ASN A 114 -12.62 0.81 0.66
C ASN A 114 -12.70 -0.04 1.94
N ALA A 115 -13.73 -0.89 2.00
CA ALA A 115 -13.75 -2.03 2.92
C ALA A 115 -12.66 -3.03 2.52
N THR A 116 -11.96 -3.60 3.49
CA THR A 116 -10.96 -4.64 3.25
C THR A 116 -11.52 -5.96 3.74
N VAL A 117 -11.81 -6.88 2.81
CA VAL A 117 -12.41 -8.18 3.10
C VAL A 117 -11.31 -9.25 3.08
N PRO A 118 -10.93 -9.82 4.24
CA PRO A 118 -9.96 -10.91 4.31
C PRO A 118 -10.48 -12.18 3.61
N ALA A 119 -9.62 -13.19 3.52
CA ALA A 119 -9.97 -14.50 2.96
C ALA A 119 -10.84 -15.32 3.93
N VAL A 120 -12.05 -14.86 4.21
CA VAL A 120 -13.06 -15.53 5.07
C VAL A 120 -14.06 -16.33 4.22
N PRO A 121 -14.83 -17.27 4.80
CA PRO A 121 -15.95 -17.88 4.10
C PRO A 121 -16.98 -16.82 3.62
N ALA A 122 -17.68 -17.10 2.53
CA ALA A 122 -18.71 -16.20 1.98
C ALA A 122 -19.80 -15.85 3.03
N SER A 123 -20.14 -16.79 3.92
CA SER A 123 -21.10 -16.60 5.01
C SER A 123 -20.67 -15.54 6.04
N GLU A 124 -19.38 -15.20 6.13
CA GLU A 124 -18.87 -14.22 7.08
C GLU A 124 -18.75 -12.81 6.47
N VAL A 125 -18.91 -12.67 5.15
CA VAL A 125 -18.70 -11.39 4.43
C VAL A 125 -19.57 -10.27 5.00
N ALA A 126 -20.83 -10.53 5.31
CA ALA A 126 -21.72 -9.53 5.90
C ALA A 126 -21.17 -8.98 7.23
N SER A 127 -20.63 -9.84 8.09
CA SER A 127 -20.03 -9.43 9.37
C SER A 127 -18.76 -8.60 9.20
N VAL A 128 -18.00 -8.85 8.12
CA VAL A 128 -16.80 -8.08 7.76
C VAL A 128 -17.19 -6.71 7.25
N LEU A 129 -18.14 -6.64 6.30
CA LEU A 129 -18.61 -5.38 5.72
C LEU A 129 -19.27 -4.46 6.76
N ALA A 130 -19.92 -5.02 7.79
CA ALA A 130 -20.49 -4.25 8.90
C ALA A 130 -19.46 -3.41 9.66
N ARG A 131 -18.16 -3.73 9.58
CA ARG A 131 -17.06 -2.96 10.19
C ARG A 131 -16.65 -1.73 9.36
N PHE A 132 -17.22 -1.56 8.17
CA PHE A 132 -16.92 -0.48 7.23
C PHE A 132 -18.19 0.28 6.84
N PRO A 133 -18.91 0.89 7.81
CA PRO A 133 -20.17 1.56 7.53
C PRO A 133 -19.99 2.70 6.53
N GLY A 134 -20.80 2.68 5.47
CA GLY A 134 -20.79 3.68 4.39
C GLY A 134 -19.75 3.45 3.29
N ALA A 135 -18.89 2.43 3.38
CA ALA A 135 -17.97 2.11 2.30
C ALA A 135 -18.75 1.66 1.03
N ARG A 136 -18.49 2.33 -0.10
CA ARG A 136 -19.08 2.02 -1.41
C ARG A 136 -18.17 1.18 -2.30
N THR A 137 -17.01 0.82 -1.79
CA THR A 137 -15.99 0.02 -2.47
C THR A 137 -15.51 -1.07 -1.51
N ALA A 138 -15.32 -2.29 -2.00
CA ALA A 138 -14.71 -3.37 -1.23
C ALA A 138 -13.56 -4.01 -2.01
N LYS A 139 -12.46 -4.30 -1.31
CA LYS A 139 -11.35 -5.09 -1.82
C LYS A 139 -11.31 -6.46 -1.15
N VAL A 140 -11.43 -7.50 -1.97
CA VAL A 140 -11.59 -8.89 -1.55
C VAL A 140 -10.29 -9.64 -1.74
N LYS A 141 -9.79 -10.27 -0.68
CA LYS A 141 -8.63 -11.15 -0.77
C LYS A 141 -9.00 -12.46 -1.45
N VAL A 142 -8.16 -12.87 -2.40
CA VAL A 142 -8.24 -14.14 -3.12
C VAL A 142 -6.86 -14.81 -3.11
N ALA A 143 -6.76 -16.04 -3.60
CA ALA A 143 -5.52 -16.82 -3.66
C ALA A 143 -4.89 -17.07 -2.28
N GLU A 144 -5.69 -17.18 -1.22
CA GLU A 144 -5.16 -17.47 0.12
C GLU A 144 -4.71 -18.94 0.21
N PRO A 145 -3.48 -19.22 0.71
CA PRO A 145 -3.02 -20.60 0.87
C PRO A 145 -3.99 -21.44 1.70
N GLY A 146 -4.35 -22.61 1.17
CA GLY A 146 -5.32 -23.52 1.80
C GLY A 146 -6.77 -23.30 1.39
N GLN A 147 -7.06 -22.31 0.54
CA GLN A 147 -8.37 -22.12 -0.10
C GLN A 147 -8.29 -22.41 -1.60
N ASN A 148 -9.46 -22.58 -2.22
CA ASN A 148 -9.57 -22.85 -3.65
C ASN A 148 -10.37 -21.76 -4.38
N LEU A 149 -10.28 -21.77 -5.72
CA LEU A 149 -10.91 -20.76 -6.57
C LEU A 149 -12.43 -20.62 -6.36
N ARG A 150 -13.14 -21.71 -6.04
CA ARG A 150 -14.58 -21.64 -5.78
C ARG A 150 -14.90 -20.82 -4.53
N GLU A 151 -14.08 -20.97 -3.49
CA GLU A 151 -14.23 -20.21 -2.25
C GLU A 151 -13.94 -18.71 -2.48
N ASP A 152 -12.93 -18.41 -3.30
CA ASP A 152 -12.64 -17.05 -3.73
C ASP A 152 -13.81 -16.43 -4.51
N VAL A 153 -14.32 -17.12 -5.53
CA VAL A 153 -15.46 -16.65 -6.34
C VAL A 153 -16.68 -16.40 -5.46
N ALA A 154 -17.05 -17.37 -4.62
CA ALA A 154 -18.21 -17.24 -3.73
C ALA A 154 -18.09 -16.04 -2.77
N ARG A 155 -16.89 -15.73 -2.29
CA ARG A 155 -16.65 -14.56 -1.44
C ARG A 155 -16.84 -13.25 -2.20
N VAL A 156 -16.31 -13.16 -3.43
CA VAL A 156 -16.43 -11.95 -4.25
C VAL A 156 -17.90 -11.74 -4.66
N GLU A 157 -18.60 -12.81 -5.05
CA GLU A 157 -20.03 -12.77 -5.37
C GLU A 157 -20.87 -12.32 -4.17
N ALA A 158 -20.60 -12.84 -2.97
CA ALA A 158 -21.28 -12.41 -1.75
C ALA A 158 -21.05 -10.91 -1.46
N VAL A 159 -19.85 -10.38 -1.71
CA VAL A 159 -19.57 -8.94 -1.59
C VAL A 159 -20.40 -8.13 -2.59
N ARG A 160 -20.47 -8.57 -3.85
CA ARG A 160 -21.29 -7.92 -4.90
C ARG A 160 -22.77 -7.94 -4.55
N GLU A 161 -23.30 -9.08 -4.09
CA GLU A 161 -24.71 -9.21 -3.68
C GLU A 161 -25.06 -8.26 -2.53
N LEU A 162 -24.20 -8.17 -1.51
CA LEU A 162 -24.45 -7.36 -0.33
C LEU A 162 -24.30 -5.85 -0.56
N LEU A 163 -23.37 -5.42 -1.43
CA LEU A 163 -23.14 -4.00 -1.70
C LEU A 163 -23.97 -3.46 -2.88
N GLY A 164 -24.53 -4.35 -3.70
CA GLY A 164 -25.35 -4.00 -4.86
C GLY A 164 -24.53 -3.63 -6.10
N ASP A 165 -25.25 -3.31 -7.17
CA ASP A 165 -24.70 -3.12 -8.51
C ASP A 165 -23.91 -1.81 -8.72
N ASP A 166 -24.15 -0.82 -7.87
CA ASP A 166 -23.49 0.50 -7.94
C ASP A 166 -22.19 0.56 -7.13
N ALA A 167 -21.92 -0.45 -6.32
CA ALA A 167 -20.69 -0.53 -5.54
C ALA A 167 -19.51 -0.96 -6.41
N GLN A 168 -18.31 -0.59 -5.99
CA GLN A 168 -17.09 -1.04 -6.65
C GLN A 168 -16.51 -2.27 -5.93
N VAL A 169 -16.15 -3.30 -6.69
CA VAL A 169 -15.59 -4.54 -6.14
C VAL A 169 -14.23 -4.78 -6.77
N ARG A 170 -13.22 -4.97 -5.93
CA ARG A 170 -11.83 -5.24 -6.33
C ARG A 170 -11.43 -6.60 -5.78
N ILE A 171 -10.48 -7.25 -6.44
CA ILE A 171 -9.79 -8.42 -5.88
C ILE A 171 -8.31 -8.12 -5.67
N ASP A 172 -7.67 -8.84 -4.76
CA ASP A 172 -6.24 -8.75 -4.49
C ASP A 172 -5.67 -10.13 -4.19
N ALA A 173 -4.86 -10.64 -5.12
CA ALA A 173 -4.25 -11.97 -5.06
C ALA A 173 -2.83 -11.96 -4.49
N ASN A 174 -2.25 -10.78 -4.22
CA ASN A 174 -0.88 -10.62 -3.73
C ASN A 174 0.17 -11.44 -4.50
N ALA A 175 0.09 -11.44 -5.83
CA ALA A 175 0.97 -12.16 -6.74
C ALA A 175 0.94 -13.70 -6.58
N LYS A 176 -0.09 -14.28 -5.96
CA LYS A 176 -0.13 -15.71 -5.62
C LYS A 176 -0.78 -16.59 -6.70
N TRP A 177 -1.52 -16.05 -7.67
CA TRP A 177 -2.04 -16.87 -8.74
C TRP A 177 -0.93 -17.23 -9.74
N SER A 178 -0.99 -18.47 -10.24
CA SER A 178 -0.34 -18.79 -11.50
C SER A 178 -1.06 -18.10 -12.66
N MET A 179 -0.44 -18.05 -13.84
CA MET A 179 -1.13 -17.54 -15.05
C MET A 179 -2.43 -18.30 -15.34
N ASP A 180 -2.47 -19.62 -15.11
CA ASP A 180 -3.66 -20.43 -15.37
C ASP A 180 -4.75 -20.18 -14.33
N ASP A 181 -4.39 -20.04 -13.05
CA ASP A 181 -5.34 -19.68 -11.99
C ASP A 181 -5.91 -18.27 -12.20
N ALA A 182 -5.06 -17.31 -12.62
CA ALA A 182 -5.50 -15.95 -12.90
C ALA A 182 -6.49 -15.90 -14.07
N ARG A 183 -6.22 -16.64 -15.15
CA ARG A 183 -7.14 -16.77 -16.28
C ARG A 183 -8.46 -17.43 -15.87
N ALA A 184 -8.39 -18.53 -15.13
CA ALA A 184 -9.58 -19.24 -14.66
C ALA A 184 -10.43 -18.36 -13.73
N GLY A 185 -9.79 -17.68 -12.77
CA GLY A 185 -10.47 -16.84 -11.79
C GLY A 185 -11.07 -15.58 -12.40
N LEU A 186 -10.34 -14.87 -13.26
CA LEU A 186 -10.86 -13.67 -13.92
C LEU A 186 -11.98 -13.98 -14.91
N ARG A 187 -11.95 -15.14 -15.57
CA ARG A 187 -13.09 -15.62 -16.38
C ARG A 187 -14.31 -15.92 -15.51
N ALA A 188 -14.13 -16.60 -14.38
CA ALA A 188 -15.22 -16.90 -13.45
C ALA A 188 -15.85 -15.63 -12.86
N LEU A 189 -15.04 -14.59 -12.63
CA LEU A 189 -15.46 -13.32 -12.05
C LEU A 189 -15.92 -12.28 -13.08
N ALA A 190 -15.95 -12.60 -14.37
CA ALA A 190 -16.29 -11.63 -15.42
C ALA A 190 -17.69 -11.00 -15.23
N GLY A 191 -18.65 -11.76 -14.67
CA GLY A 191 -20.01 -11.28 -14.38
C GLY A 191 -20.11 -10.33 -13.17
N VAL A 192 -19.07 -10.27 -12.32
CA VAL A 192 -19.08 -9.46 -11.09
C VAL A 192 -18.86 -7.98 -11.37
N ARG A 193 -18.33 -7.61 -12.55
CA ARG A 193 -17.91 -6.25 -12.92
C ARG A 193 -16.91 -5.70 -11.89
N LEU A 194 -15.69 -6.23 -11.92
CA LEU A 194 -14.62 -5.78 -11.04
C LEU A 194 -14.15 -4.38 -11.44
N GLU A 195 -13.87 -3.53 -10.46
CA GLU A 195 -13.20 -2.24 -10.68
C GLU A 195 -11.75 -2.47 -11.14
N TYR A 196 -11.06 -3.43 -10.51
CA TYR A 196 -9.78 -3.95 -10.96
C TYR A 196 -9.39 -5.26 -10.24
N ALA A 197 -8.40 -5.95 -10.80
CA ALA A 197 -7.67 -7.04 -10.16
C ALA A 197 -6.25 -6.59 -9.73
N GLU A 198 -5.98 -6.56 -8.42
CA GLU A 198 -4.70 -6.15 -7.83
C GLU A 198 -3.71 -7.32 -7.77
N GLN A 199 -2.58 -7.12 -8.44
CA GLN A 199 -1.45 -8.03 -8.53
C GLN A 199 -1.86 -9.51 -8.64
N PRO A 200 -2.58 -9.92 -9.70
CA PRO A 200 -2.97 -11.32 -9.88
C PRO A 200 -1.76 -12.26 -9.89
N VAL A 201 -0.72 -11.91 -10.67
CA VAL A 201 0.47 -12.74 -10.93
C VAL A 201 1.75 -12.01 -10.52
N ALA A 202 2.87 -12.75 -10.43
CA ALA A 202 4.07 -12.28 -9.76
C ALA A 202 4.91 -11.30 -10.57
N SER A 203 5.12 -11.55 -11.86
CA SER A 203 6.06 -10.79 -12.67
C SER A 203 5.39 -9.78 -13.61
N VAL A 204 6.12 -8.71 -13.94
CA VAL A 204 5.68 -7.70 -14.92
C VAL A 204 5.36 -8.30 -16.30
N PRO A 205 6.17 -9.22 -16.85
CA PRO A 205 5.83 -9.89 -18.11
C PRO A 205 4.54 -10.72 -18.04
N GLU A 206 4.31 -11.44 -16.94
CA GLU A 206 3.06 -12.18 -16.74
C GLU A 206 1.86 -11.25 -16.65
N MET A 207 1.98 -10.12 -15.93
CA MET A 207 0.94 -9.09 -15.84
C MET A 207 0.57 -8.53 -17.22
N ALA A 208 1.56 -8.19 -18.05
CA ALA A 208 1.34 -7.72 -19.42
C ALA A 208 0.69 -8.81 -20.32
N GLY A 209 1.13 -10.07 -20.16
CA GLY A 209 0.54 -11.22 -20.85
C GLY A 209 -0.91 -11.48 -20.44
N LEU A 210 -1.22 -11.35 -19.15
CA LEU A 210 -2.58 -11.51 -18.62
C LEU A 210 -3.49 -10.41 -19.14
N ARG A 211 -3.04 -9.15 -19.14
CA ARG A 211 -3.79 -8.02 -19.69
C ARG A 211 -4.08 -8.19 -21.18
N SER A 212 -3.10 -8.66 -21.95
CA SER A 212 -3.27 -8.99 -23.37
C SER A 212 -4.30 -10.10 -23.58
N TRP A 213 -4.27 -11.12 -22.72
CA TRP A 213 -5.24 -12.22 -22.75
C TRP A 213 -6.66 -11.76 -22.40
N LEU A 214 -6.85 -10.91 -21.37
CA LEU A 214 -8.15 -10.36 -21.00
C LEU A 214 -8.80 -9.60 -22.17
N ALA A 215 -8.01 -8.77 -22.85
CA ALA A 215 -8.47 -8.04 -24.04
C ALA A 215 -8.88 -9.00 -25.17
N GLY A 216 -8.13 -10.09 -25.40
CA GLY A 216 -8.46 -11.11 -26.40
C GLY A 216 -9.74 -11.89 -26.09
N GLU A 217 -10.07 -12.08 -24.82
CA GLU A 217 -11.30 -12.75 -24.37
C GLU A 217 -12.50 -11.79 -24.24
N GLY A 218 -12.29 -10.47 -24.43
CA GLY A 218 -13.32 -9.46 -24.23
C GLY A 218 -13.73 -9.29 -22.76
N ILE A 219 -12.84 -9.61 -21.81
CA ILE A 219 -13.07 -9.45 -20.37
C ILE A 219 -12.54 -8.07 -19.95
N ASP A 220 -13.46 -7.16 -19.64
CA ASP A 220 -13.16 -5.80 -19.22
C ASP A 220 -12.85 -5.74 -17.71
N VAL A 221 -11.64 -6.17 -17.33
CA VAL A 221 -11.13 -6.08 -15.95
C VAL A 221 -9.76 -5.41 -15.96
N PRO A 222 -9.64 -4.17 -15.46
CA PRO A 222 -8.35 -3.50 -15.32
C PRO A 222 -7.41 -4.25 -14.38
N ILE A 223 -6.10 -4.18 -14.66
CA ILE A 223 -5.06 -4.77 -13.82
C ILE A 223 -4.37 -3.68 -13.00
N ALA A 224 -4.30 -3.86 -11.68
CA ALA A 224 -3.57 -2.96 -10.78
C ALA A 224 -2.26 -3.59 -10.29
N ALA A 225 -1.16 -2.83 -10.27
CA ALA A 225 0.13 -3.29 -9.76
C ALA A 225 0.42 -2.80 -8.34
N ASP A 226 0.76 -3.71 -7.41
CA ASP A 226 1.18 -3.41 -6.04
C ASP A 226 2.62 -3.88 -5.80
N GLU A 227 2.84 -5.20 -5.66
CA GLU A 227 4.15 -5.81 -5.46
C GLU A 227 5.16 -5.36 -6.53
N SER A 228 4.75 -5.30 -7.80
CA SER A 228 5.60 -4.85 -8.91
C SER A 228 5.94 -3.35 -8.89
N ILE A 229 5.36 -2.58 -7.97
CA ILE A 229 5.72 -1.19 -7.68
C ILE A 229 6.58 -1.14 -6.42
N ARG A 230 6.05 -1.61 -5.29
CA ARG A 230 6.64 -1.38 -3.96
C ARG A 230 7.87 -2.25 -3.63
N LYS A 231 8.09 -3.33 -4.37
CA LYS A 231 9.27 -4.20 -4.24
C LYS A 231 10.24 -4.09 -5.42
N ALA A 232 9.92 -3.26 -6.42
CA ALA A 232 10.76 -3.12 -7.60
C ALA A 232 11.96 -2.20 -7.36
N ASP A 233 13.08 -2.50 -8.01
CA ASP A 233 14.22 -1.60 -8.11
C ASP A 233 13.91 -0.38 -9.01
N ASP A 234 13.15 -0.61 -10.10
CA ASP A 234 12.56 0.43 -10.96
C ASP A 234 11.03 0.27 -11.01
N PRO A 235 10.28 0.97 -10.14
CA PRO A 235 8.82 0.96 -10.11
C PRO A 235 8.16 1.38 -11.43
N ILE A 236 8.85 2.13 -12.29
CA ILE A 236 8.30 2.68 -13.54
C ILE A 236 8.25 1.60 -14.64
N THR A 237 8.96 0.49 -14.45
CA THR A 237 8.98 -0.66 -15.37
C THR A 237 7.57 -1.19 -15.67
N VAL A 238 6.67 -1.23 -14.68
CA VAL A 238 5.27 -1.65 -14.88
C VAL A 238 4.56 -0.79 -15.91
N ALA A 239 4.68 0.53 -15.80
CA ALA A 239 4.02 1.46 -16.71
C ALA A 239 4.64 1.39 -18.11
N ARG A 240 5.98 1.37 -18.21
CA ARG A 240 6.70 1.25 -19.49
C ARG A 240 6.37 -0.04 -20.24
N ALA A 241 6.15 -1.13 -19.52
CA ALA A 241 5.78 -2.42 -20.09
C ALA A 241 4.28 -2.54 -20.47
N GLY A 242 3.45 -1.53 -20.14
CA GLY A 242 2.00 -1.60 -20.33
C GLY A 242 1.34 -2.73 -19.52
N ALA A 243 1.96 -3.09 -18.39
CA ALA A 243 1.61 -4.28 -17.60
C ALA A 243 0.48 -4.02 -16.59
N ALA A 244 0.09 -2.78 -16.38
CA ALA A 244 -1.01 -2.40 -15.49
C ALA A 244 -1.76 -1.19 -16.04
N ASP A 245 -3.02 -1.09 -15.66
CA ASP A 245 -3.90 0.05 -15.89
C ASP A 245 -3.88 1.01 -14.69
N ILE A 246 -3.57 0.50 -13.50
CA ILE A 246 -3.62 1.21 -12.23
C ILE A 246 -2.36 0.90 -11.41
N VAL A 247 -1.85 1.87 -10.66
CA VAL A 247 -0.75 1.66 -9.71
C VAL A 247 -1.23 1.82 -8.27
N ILE A 248 -0.84 0.86 -7.42
CA ILE A 248 -1.06 0.92 -5.98
C ILE A 248 0.19 1.48 -5.33
N VAL A 249 0.03 2.57 -4.58
CA VAL A 249 1.13 3.21 -3.86
C VAL A 249 0.92 3.08 -2.35
N LYS A 250 2.00 2.73 -1.65
CA LYS A 250 2.04 2.58 -0.19
C LYS A 250 3.20 3.39 0.34
N VAL A 251 2.91 4.29 1.27
CA VAL A 251 3.86 5.31 1.74
C VAL A 251 5.13 4.68 2.32
N ALA A 252 4.98 3.74 3.27
CA ALA A 252 6.13 3.20 3.96
C ALA A 252 7.06 2.35 3.06
N PRO A 253 6.57 1.39 2.25
CA PRO A 253 7.40 0.66 1.30
C PRO A 253 8.12 1.53 0.26
N LEU A 254 7.51 2.65 -0.15
CA LEU A 254 8.08 3.55 -1.16
C LEU A 254 9.01 4.62 -0.57
N GLY A 255 9.15 4.69 0.75
CA GLY A 255 10.10 5.60 1.38
C GLY A 255 9.56 6.98 1.73
N GLY A 256 8.24 7.13 1.87
CA GLY A 256 7.61 8.38 2.28
C GLY A 256 6.62 8.93 1.25
N VAL A 257 5.88 9.96 1.65
CA VAL A 257 4.85 10.63 0.86
C VAL A 257 5.47 11.29 -0.37
N ARG A 258 6.57 12.02 -0.24
CA ARG A 258 7.22 12.67 -1.39
C ARG A 258 7.73 11.65 -2.42
N ALA A 259 8.34 10.57 -1.95
CA ALA A 259 8.81 9.49 -2.83
C ALA A 259 7.63 8.79 -3.53
N ALA A 260 6.56 8.49 -2.80
CA ALA A 260 5.36 7.89 -3.39
C ALA A 260 4.67 8.81 -4.41
N LEU A 261 4.65 10.14 -4.18
CA LEU A 261 4.16 11.11 -5.17
C LEU A 261 5.01 11.13 -6.44
N ALA A 262 6.34 11.05 -6.31
CA ALA A 262 7.25 10.98 -7.45
C ALA A 262 6.99 9.71 -8.28
N VAL A 263 6.88 8.55 -7.62
CA VAL A 263 6.53 7.28 -8.29
C VAL A 263 5.20 7.37 -9.02
N ALA A 264 4.16 7.91 -8.36
CA ALA A 264 2.84 8.08 -8.99
C ALA A 264 2.92 8.97 -10.24
N ALA A 265 3.62 10.10 -10.15
CA ALA A 265 3.78 11.04 -11.26
C ALA A 265 4.57 10.43 -12.44
N GLU A 266 5.63 9.67 -12.15
CA GLU A 266 6.45 9.04 -13.18
C GLU A 266 5.77 7.83 -13.84
N CYS A 267 4.97 7.06 -13.09
CA CYS A 267 4.16 5.99 -13.66
C CYS A 267 3.13 6.55 -14.64
N GLY A 268 2.56 7.72 -14.35
CA GLY A 268 1.58 8.38 -15.23
C GLY A 268 0.28 7.58 -15.41
N LEU A 269 -0.03 6.70 -14.46
CA LEU A 269 -1.23 5.87 -14.44
C LEU A 269 -2.16 6.31 -13.29
N PRO A 270 -3.48 6.05 -13.39
CA PRO A 270 -4.39 6.15 -12.26
C PRO A 270 -3.80 5.50 -11.01
N THR A 271 -3.84 6.22 -9.90
CA THR A 271 -3.14 5.85 -8.66
C THR A 271 -4.12 5.62 -7.53
N VAL A 272 -3.93 4.53 -6.79
CA VAL A 272 -4.69 4.22 -5.57
C VAL A 272 -3.75 4.14 -4.38
N VAL A 273 -4.07 4.85 -3.31
CA VAL A 273 -3.31 4.76 -2.06
C VAL A 273 -3.81 3.61 -1.23
N SER A 274 -2.88 2.83 -0.67
CA SER A 274 -3.19 1.71 0.22
C SER A 274 -2.26 1.70 1.42
N SER A 275 -2.75 1.17 2.54
CA SER A 275 -1.94 0.95 3.74
C SER A 275 -1.15 -0.35 3.62
N ALA A 276 -0.14 -0.48 4.49
CA ALA A 276 0.61 -1.71 4.70
C ALA A 276 0.27 -2.35 6.06
N LEU A 277 -1.01 -2.26 6.44
CA LEU A 277 -1.53 -2.67 7.75
C LEU A 277 -0.83 -1.88 8.87
N ASP A 278 -0.97 -0.57 8.81
CA ASP A 278 -0.29 0.39 9.68
C ASP A 278 -1.19 0.80 10.85
N THR A 279 -0.62 1.28 11.95
CA THR A 279 -1.38 1.93 13.03
C THR A 279 -1.94 3.27 12.54
N SER A 280 -2.72 4.00 13.35
CA SER A 280 -3.18 5.34 12.94
C SER A 280 -2.02 6.28 12.58
N VAL A 281 -0.80 6.06 13.12
CA VAL A 281 0.39 6.84 12.75
C VAL A 281 0.74 6.64 11.27
N GLY A 282 0.88 5.40 10.79
CA GLY A 282 1.14 5.14 9.37
C GLY A 282 -0.07 5.40 8.46
N ILE A 283 -1.30 5.19 8.93
CA ILE A 283 -2.52 5.58 8.17
C ILE A 283 -2.56 7.08 7.92
N ARG A 284 -2.15 7.92 8.89
CA ARG A 284 -2.04 9.37 8.70
C ARG A 284 -1.08 9.73 7.55
N ALA A 285 0.04 9.01 7.42
CA ALA A 285 0.95 9.20 6.29
C ALA A 285 0.28 8.80 4.95
N GLY A 286 -0.48 7.70 4.94
CA GLY A 286 -1.32 7.31 3.81
C GLY A 286 -2.36 8.38 3.43
N LEU A 287 -3.01 8.99 4.42
CA LEU A 287 -3.95 10.11 4.19
C LEU A 287 -3.23 11.32 3.60
N ALA A 288 -2.04 11.65 4.08
CA ALA A 288 -1.25 12.76 3.53
C ALA A 288 -0.89 12.52 2.05
N LEU A 289 -0.51 11.30 1.67
CA LEU A 289 -0.30 10.94 0.27
C LEU A 289 -1.58 11.07 -0.55
N ALA A 290 -2.68 10.48 -0.10
CA ALA A 290 -3.96 10.54 -0.80
C ALA A 290 -4.46 11.98 -0.96
N ALA A 291 -4.23 12.82 0.05
CA ALA A 291 -4.60 14.23 0.03
C ALA A 291 -3.73 15.05 -0.93
N ALA A 292 -2.46 14.70 -1.11
CA ALA A 292 -1.53 15.46 -1.94
C ALA A 292 -1.59 15.08 -3.44
N LEU A 293 -2.11 13.90 -3.79
CA LEU A 293 -2.26 13.45 -5.18
C LEU A 293 -3.09 14.43 -6.02
N PRO A 294 -2.74 14.73 -7.28
CA PRO A 294 -3.53 15.63 -8.13
C PRO A 294 -4.98 15.15 -8.30
N GLU A 295 -5.15 13.86 -8.61
CA GLU A 295 -6.42 13.20 -8.85
C GLU A 295 -6.54 11.97 -7.94
N LEU A 296 -7.76 11.65 -7.51
CA LEU A 296 -8.04 10.54 -6.61
C LEU A 296 -9.45 9.99 -6.87
N ASP A 297 -9.60 9.27 -7.99
CA ASP A 297 -10.91 8.77 -8.44
C ASP A 297 -11.32 7.47 -7.74
N HIS A 298 -10.36 6.81 -7.09
CA HIS A 298 -10.54 5.51 -6.46
C HIS A 298 -10.54 5.65 -4.94
N ALA A 299 -11.45 4.93 -4.26
CA ALA A 299 -11.40 4.79 -2.81
C ALA A 299 -10.07 4.17 -2.36
N CYS A 300 -9.51 4.64 -1.25
CA CYS A 300 -8.20 4.24 -0.74
C CYS A 300 -8.26 3.03 0.22
N GLY A 301 -7.21 2.21 0.21
CA GLY A 301 -6.99 1.07 1.11
C GLY A 301 -6.54 1.48 2.52
N LEU A 302 -7.12 2.54 3.09
CA LEU A 302 -6.71 3.14 4.36
C LEU A 302 -7.66 2.82 5.53
N GLY A 303 -8.77 2.12 5.29
CA GLY A 303 -9.73 1.72 6.34
C GLY A 303 -9.25 0.58 7.25
N THR A 304 -7.97 0.22 7.27
CA THR A 304 -7.47 -1.01 7.87
C THR A 304 -7.35 -0.97 9.40
N ILE A 305 -7.53 0.18 10.05
CA ILE A 305 -7.60 0.29 11.52
C ILE A 305 -8.69 -0.62 12.11
N GLY A 306 -9.80 -0.81 11.40
CA GLY A 306 -10.89 -1.72 11.81
C GLY A 306 -10.48 -3.21 11.86
N LEU A 307 -9.27 -3.56 11.45
CA LEU A 307 -8.70 -4.90 11.58
C LEU A 307 -7.94 -5.11 12.90
N PHE A 308 -7.72 -4.06 13.70
CA PHE A 308 -7.09 -4.15 15.01
C PHE A 308 -8.11 -4.13 16.14
N SER A 309 -7.73 -4.73 17.27
CA SER A 309 -8.55 -4.72 18.49
C SER A 309 -8.36 -3.43 19.31
N SER A 310 -7.26 -2.72 19.07
CA SER A 310 -6.88 -1.46 19.71
C SER A 310 -5.96 -0.68 18.77
N ASP A 311 -5.67 0.56 19.12
CA ASP A 311 -4.78 1.43 18.36
C ASP A 311 -4.11 2.43 19.29
N VAL A 312 -2.98 2.99 18.86
CA VAL A 312 -2.14 3.91 19.65
C VAL A 312 -2.69 5.34 19.72
N ALA A 313 -3.70 5.66 18.90
CA ALA A 313 -4.30 7.00 18.88
C ALA A 313 -5.65 7.06 19.58
N ASP A 314 -6.00 8.26 20.07
CA ASP A 314 -7.31 8.57 20.62
C ASP A 314 -7.86 9.91 20.09
N PRO A 315 -8.97 9.90 19.31
CA PRO A 315 -9.61 8.72 18.74
C PRO A 315 -8.75 8.05 17.65
N PRO A 316 -8.91 6.74 17.39
CA PRO A 316 -8.28 6.07 16.26
C PRO A 316 -8.83 6.58 14.92
N LEU A 317 -8.05 6.46 13.84
CA LEU A 317 -8.46 6.82 12.47
C LEU A 317 -9.39 5.77 11.85
N LEU A 318 -10.57 5.62 12.45
CA LEU A 318 -11.65 4.78 11.93
C LEU A 318 -12.47 5.57 10.90
N PRO A 319 -12.83 4.96 9.76
CA PRO A 319 -13.68 5.60 8.76
C PRO A 319 -15.07 5.93 9.29
N SER A 320 -15.63 7.05 8.85
CA SER A 320 -17.01 7.45 9.10
C SER A 320 -17.70 7.74 7.77
N GLY A 321 -18.80 7.03 7.48
CA GLY A 321 -19.53 7.18 6.22
C GLY A 321 -18.70 6.82 4.99
N GLY A 322 -17.81 5.83 5.10
CA GLY A 322 -16.93 5.40 4.01
C GLY A 322 -15.72 6.30 3.74
N GLU A 323 -15.41 7.23 4.64
CA GLU A 323 -14.32 8.21 4.45
C GLU A 323 -13.49 8.42 5.71
N LEU A 324 -12.26 8.90 5.52
CA LEU A 324 -11.37 9.42 6.57
C LEU A 324 -11.14 10.91 6.36
N ARG A 325 -11.01 11.66 7.46
CA ARG A 325 -10.64 13.07 7.42
C ARG A 325 -9.13 13.24 7.56
N VAL A 326 -8.55 14.10 6.73
CA VAL A 326 -7.15 14.52 6.82
C VAL A 326 -7.03 15.47 8.00
N GLY A 327 -6.07 15.22 8.89
CA GLY A 327 -5.88 16.05 10.06
C GLY A 327 -4.77 15.62 10.99
N ASN A 328 -4.74 16.28 12.15
CA ASN A 328 -3.82 15.93 13.22
C ASN A 328 -4.25 14.65 13.91
N LEU A 329 -3.25 13.88 14.35
CA LEU A 329 -3.44 12.66 15.11
C LEU A 329 -2.93 12.89 16.53
N ASN A 330 -3.76 12.55 17.51
CA ASN A 330 -3.36 12.49 18.91
C ASN A 330 -2.94 11.06 19.23
N VAL A 331 -1.63 10.83 19.36
CA VAL A 331 -1.09 9.55 19.88
C VAL A 331 -1.14 9.61 21.40
N ASP A 332 -1.76 8.62 22.00
CA ASP A 332 -2.02 8.55 23.44
C ASP A 332 -0.91 7.77 24.14
N GLU A 333 -0.20 8.41 25.07
CA GLU A 333 0.94 7.82 25.78
C GLU A 333 0.52 6.64 26.68
N GLU A 334 -0.67 6.65 27.29
CA GLU A 334 -1.17 5.54 28.11
C GLU A 334 -1.46 4.32 27.23
N ARG A 335 -1.98 4.55 26.02
CA ARG A 335 -2.18 3.47 25.04
C ARG A 335 -0.84 2.93 24.52
N LEU A 336 0.16 3.77 24.33
CA LEU A 336 1.52 3.31 24.00
C LEU A 336 2.12 2.44 25.10
N ASP A 337 1.88 2.76 26.36
CA ASP A 337 2.31 1.94 27.51
C ASP A 337 1.56 0.61 27.56
N ALA A 338 0.23 0.65 27.40
CA ALA A 338 -0.62 -0.54 27.43
C ALA A 338 -0.35 -1.51 26.27
N LEU A 339 0.04 -0.99 25.11
CA LEU A 339 0.38 -1.77 23.91
C LEU A 339 1.87 -2.06 23.79
N ALA A 340 2.70 -1.74 24.79
CA ALA A 340 4.14 -1.94 24.72
C ALA A 340 4.50 -3.40 24.39
N ALA A 341 5.38 -3.57 23.40
CA ALA A 341 5.86 -4.88 23.02
C ALA A 341 6.71 -5.51 24.14
N PRO A 342 6.71 -6.85 24.28
CA PRO A 342 7.62 -7.56 25.19
C PRO A 342 9.09 -7.17 24.96
N THR A 343 9.90 -7.24 26.01
CA THR A 343 11.31 -6.77 26.00
C THR A 343 12.14 -7.38 24.86
N ASP A 344 12.02 -8.68 24.61
CA ASP A 344 12.73 -9.39 23.54
C ASP A 344 12.34 -8.86 22.15
N ARG A 345 11.04 -8.58 21.94
CA ARG A 345 10.54 -7.99 20.69
C ARG A 345 10.99 -6.55 20.55
N ARG A 346 10.94 -5.76 21.62
CA ARG A 346 11.44 -4.38 21.65
C ARG A 346 12.92 -4.33 21.25
N ASP A 347 13.75 -5.16 21.87
CA ASP A 347 15.19 -5.17 21.63
C ASP A 347 15.51 -5.63 20.19
N TRP A 348 14.76 -6.60 19.66
CA TRP A 348 14.84 -7.00 18.25
C TRP A 348 14.51 -5.85 17.29
N TRP A 349 13.45 -5.08 17.57
CA TRP A 349 13.05 -3.92 16.77
C TRP A 349 14.08 -2.79 16.82
N LEU A 350 14.66 -2.51 17.98
CA LEU A 350 15.74 -1.52 18.12
C LEU A 350 17.02 -1.93 17.39
N ASP A 351 17.34 -3.23 17.35
CA ASP A 351 18.46 -3.71 16.55
C ASP A 351 18.17 -3.57 15.04
N ARG A 352 16.95 -3.92 14.60
CA ARG A 352 16.53 -3.72 13.19
C ARG A 352 16.55 -2.24 12.79
N LEU A 353 16.10 -1.36 13.68
CA LEU A 353 16.18 0.10 13.49
C LEU A 353 17.63 0.53 13.26
N ARG A 354 18.57 0.04 14.09
CA ARG A 354 20.01 0.35 13.96
C ARG A 354 20.59 -0.08 12.62
N ARG A 355 20.29 -1.31 12.18
CA ARG A 355 20.79 -1.85 10.90
C ARG A 355 20.23 -1.03 9.72
N CYS A 356 18.93 -0.74 9.72
CA CYS A 356 18.29 0.10 8.71
C CYS A 356 18.86 1.53 8.68
N TYR A 357 19.06 2.15 9.84
CA TYR A 357 19.64 3.49 9.96
C TYR A 357 21.08 3.55 9.42
N THR A 358 21.87 2.50 9.66
CA THR A 358 23.25 2.38 9.15
C THR A 358 23.27 2.28 7.61
N LEU A 359 22.34 1.53 7.02
CA LEU A 359 22.18 1.48 5.55
C LEU A 359 21.83 2.84 4.96
N LEU A 360 20.92 3.58 5.59
CA LEU A 360 20.51 4.92 5.14
C LEU A 360 21.65 5.94 5.19
N THR A 361 22.37 5.98 6.30
CA THR A 361 23.47 6.95 6.51
C THR A 361 24.70 6.64 5.67
N SER A 362 25.03 5.36 5.46
CA SER A 362 26.14 4.96 4.57
C SER A 362 25.88 5.33 3.11
N ARG A 363 24.64 5.23 2.63
CA ARG A 363 24.23 5.72 1.29
C ARG A 363 24.39 7.22 1.14
N LYS A 364 24.02 8.00 2.17
CA LYS A 364 24.20 9.46 2.19
C LYS A 364 25.67 9.86 2.07
N THR A 365 26.58 9.14 2.75
CA THR A 365 28.02 9.37 2.65
C THR A 365 28.56 9.07 1.26
N ARG A 366 28.12 7.97 0.63
CA ARG A 366 28.51 7.61 -0.76
C ARG A 366 28.01 8.58 -1.82
N ARG A 367 26.93 9.32 -1.57
CA ARG A 367 26.40 10.35 -2.49
C ARG A 367 27.11 11.72 -2.36
N ARG A 368 27.94 11.92 -1.32
CA ARG A 368 28.69 13.17 -1.07
C ARG A 368 30.15 13.13 -1.51
N VAL A 369 30.67 11.93 -1.82
CA VAL A 369 32.00 11.68 -2.40
C VAL A 369 31.82 11.47 -3.89
#